data_AF-A0A4D8QS44-F1
#
_entry.id   AF-A0A4D8QS44-F1
#
_cell.length_a   1.000
_cell.length_b   1.000
_cell.length_c   1.000
_cell.angle_alpha   90.00
_cell.angle_beta   90.00
_cell.angle_gamma   90.00
#
_symmetry.space_group_name_H-M   'P 1'
#
loop_
_entity.id
_entity.type
_entity.pdbx_description
1 polymer ?
#
loop_
_entity_poly.entity_id
_entity_poly.type
_entity_poly.pdbx_seq_one_letter_code
_entity_poly.pdbx_strand_id
1 'polypeptide(L)' 'MADEAGMSRSVFAEVFAEVVGMTPGLYLRRWRLQLARARLDEGATLKQAAREVGYASHAALSRALSGSVS' A
#
# COMPACT_ATOMS: atom_id res chain seq x y z
N MET A 1 2.46 -15.49 -10.75
CA MET A 1 1.11 -15.27 -10.16
C MET A 1 0.27 -14.32 -11.02
N ALA A 2 0.18 -14.58 -12.34
CA ALA A 2 -0.82 -13.96 -13.22
C ALA A 2 -1.67 -15.02 -13.92
N ASP A 3 -1.58 -16.27 -13.46
CA ASP A 3 -2.09 -17.48 -14.14
C ASP A 3 -3.00 -18.35 -13.25
N GLU A 4 -3.28 -17.96 -12.00
CA GLU A 4 -3.97 -18.85 -11.04
C GLU A 4 -5.46 -18.54 -10.81
N ALA A 5 -6.02 -17.56 -11.54
CA ALA A 5 -7.47 -17.39 -11.63
C ALA A 5 -7.77 -16.67 -12.93
N GLY A 6 -8.64 -17.22 -13.79
CA GLY A 6 -8.97 -16.73 -15.13
C GLY A 6 -9.66 -15.36 -15.22
N MET A 7 -9.31 -14.41 -14.34
CA MET A 7 -9.77 -13.03 -14.33
C MET A 7 -8.65 -12.13 -14.84
N SER A 8 -8.97 -11.25 -15.79
CA SER A 8 -8.05 -10.17 -16.15
C SER A 8 -7.82 -9.24 -14.96
N ARG A 9 -6.69 -8.52 -14.94
CA ARG A 9 -6.38 -7.52 -13.90
C ARG A 9 -7.49 -6.47 -13.74
N SER A 10 -8.22 -6.16 -14.80
CA SER A 10 -9.34 -5.21 -14.78
C SER A 10 -10.56 -5.78 -14.09
N VAL A 11 -10.95 -7.03 -14.41
CA VAL A 11 -12.09 -7.69 -13.75
C VAL A 11 -11.82 -7.88 -12.26
N PHE A 12 -10.58 -8.24 -11.89
CA PHE A 12 -10.18 -8.28 -10.48
C PHE A 12 -10.32 -6.92 -9.80
N ALA A 13 -9.87 -5.83 -10.44
CA ALA A 13 -9.94 -4.49 -9.86
C ALA A 13 -11.37 -3.99 -9.68
N GLU A 14 -12.25 -4.33 -10.62
CA GLU A 14 -13.69 -4.01 -10.56
C GLU A 14 -14.37 -4.76 -9.41
N VAL A 15 -14.26 -6.09 -9.39
CA VAL A 15 -14.85 -6.92 -8.32
C VAL A 15 -14.31 -6.54 -6.95
N PHE A 16 -13.00 -6.27 -6.83
CA PHE A 16 -12.42 -5.81 -5.58
C PHE A 16 -13.02 -4.47 -5.14
N ALA A 17 -13.19 -3.52 -6.06
CA ALA A 17 -13.77 -2.22 -5.75
C ALA A 17 -15.25 -2.33 -5.34
N GLU A 18 -16.02 -3.23 -5.95
CA GLU A 18 -17.41 -3.49 -5.55
C GLU A 18 -17.49 -4.05 -4.12
N VAL A 19 -16.60 -4.98 -3.76
CA VAL A 19 -16.62 -5.65 -2.45
C VAL A 19 -16.02 -4.77 -1.34
N VAL A 20 -14.91 -4.09 -1.62
CA VAL A 20 -14.12 -3.35 -0.61
C VAL A 20 -14.45 -1.84 -0.62
N GLY A 21 -15.15 -1.35 -1.64
CA GLY A 21 -15.51 0.06 -1.80
C GLY A 21 -14.36 0.97 -2.26
N MET A 22 -13.21 0.40 -2.65
CA MET A 22 -12.07 1.16 -3.17
C MET A 22 -11.21 0.32 -4.11
N THR A 23 -10.44 0.98 -4.98
CA THR A 23 -9.55 0.26 -5.90
C THR A 23 -8.45 -0.51 -5.15
N PRO A 24 -7.96 -1.64 -5.68
CA PRO A 24 -6.88 -2.40 -5.05
C PRO A 24 -5.62 -1.56 -4.77
N GLY A 25 -5.28 -0.63 -5.67
CA GLY A 25 -4.12 0.24 -5.52
C GLY A 25 -4.27 1.23 -4.34
N LEU A 26 -5.45 1.81 -4.16
CA LEU A 26 -5.73 2.71 -3.04
C LEU A 26 -5.74 1.96 -1.71
N TYR A 27 -6.34 0.76 -1.70
CA TYR A 27 -6.33 -0.12 -0.53
C TYR A 27 -4.91 -0.49 -0.12
N LEU A 28 -4.11 -0.99 -1.07
CA LEU A 28 -2.73 -1.37 -0.81
C LEU A 28 -1.87 -0.19 -0.33
N ARG A 29 -2.08 1.01 -0.89
CA ARG A 29 -1.43 2.23 -0.41
C ARG A 29 -1.77 2.50 1.05
N ARG A 30 -3.06 2.49 1.42
CA ARG A 30 -3.51 2.73 2.80
C ARG A 30 -2.93 1.70 3.77
N TRP A 31 -2.99 0.43 3.40
CA TRP A 31 -2.42 -0.66 4.20
C TRP A 31 -0.93 -0.48 4.45
N ARG A 32 -0.14 -0.17 3.41
CA ARG A 32 1.30 0.08 3.55
C ARG A 32 1.62 1.27 4.44
N LEU A 33 0.80 2.32 4.42
CA LEU A 33 0.99 3.49 5.29
C LEU A 33 0.65 3.18 6.75
N GLN A 34 -0.39 2.38 7.01
CA GLN A 34 -0.70 1.91 8.37
C GLN A 34 0.44 1.05 8.92
N LEU A 35 0.95 0.12 8.11
CA LEU A 35 2.10 -0.71 8.51
C LEU A 35 3.36 0.13 8.76
N ALA A 36 3.62 1.12 7.90
CA ALA A 36 4.75 2.04 8.10
C ALA A 36 4.60 2.82 9.41
N ARG A 37 3.40 3.31 9.73
CA ARG A 37 3.14 4.01 10.99
C ARG A 37 3.42 3.11 12.19
N ALA A 38 2.90 1.89 12.18
CA ALA A 38 3.15 0.92 13.25
C ALA A 38 4.64 0.65 13.46
N ARG A 39 5.42 0.48 12.38
CA ARG A 39 6.88 0.31 12.48
C ARG A 39 7.59 1.54 13.06
N LEU A 40 7.18 2.73 12.67
CA LEU A 40 7.73 3.97 13.22
C LEU A 40 7.41 4.12 14.71
N ASP A 41 6.21 3.74 15.13
CA ASP A 41 5.77 3.78 16.53
C ASP A 41 6.56 2.76 17.38
N GLU A 42 6.99 1.65 16.78
CA GLU A 42 7.92 0.66 17.37
C GLU A 42 9.40 1.14 17.38
N GLY A 43 9.68 2.34 16.89
CA GLY A 43 11.03 2.96 16.90
C GLY A 43 11.88 2.67 15.66
N ALA A 44 11.32 2.08 14.60
CA ALA A 44 12.04 1.91 13.35
C ALA A 44 12.37 3.27 12.70
N THR A 45 13.49 3.35 12.00
CA THR A 45 13.79 4.50 11.15
C THR A 45 12.92 4.49 9.89
N LEU A 46 12.72 5.67 9.29
CA LEU A 46 11.98 5.80 8.01
C LEU A 46 12.58 4.94 6.88
N LYS A 47 13.90 4.73 6.90
CA LYS A 47 14.60 3.84 5.95
C LYS A 47 14.26 2.37 6.17
N GLN A 48 14.21 1.91 7.42
CA GLN A 48 13.80 0.54 7.76
C GLN A 48 12.34 0.29 7.38
N ALA A 49 11.45 1.19 7.82
CA ALA A 49 10.02 1.10 7.50
C ALA A 49 9.75 1.08 5.98
N ALA A 50 10.42 1.93 5.20
CA ALA A 50 10.25 1.95 3.74
C ALA A 50 10.59 0.62 3.07
N ARG A 51 11.70 0.00 3.49
CA ARG A 51 12.14 -1.30 2.97
C ARG A 51 11.15 -2.41 3.34
N GLU A 52 10.64 -2.39 4.57
CA GLU A 52 9.74 -3.42 5.09
C GLU A 52 8.35 -3.38 4.45
N VAL A 53 7.83 -2.18 4.17
CA VAL A 53 6.47 -2.04 3.60
C VAL A 53 6.45 -1.90 2.07
N GLY A 54 7.60 -2.04 1.41
CA GLY A 54 7.71 -2.12 -0.04
C GLY A 54 7.73 -0.77 -0.78
N TYR A 55 8.25 0.30 -0.16
CA TYR A 55 8.60 1.53 -0.87
C TYR A 55 10.04 1.48 -1.37
N ALA A 56 10.26 1.96 -2.61
CA ALA A 56 11.57 1.97 -3.25
C ALA A 56 12.60 2.85 -2.51
N SER A 57 12.17 3.82 -1.70
CA SER A 57 13.05 4.66 -0.89
C SER A 57 12.32 5.29 0.29
N HIS A 58 13.09 5.75 1.29
CA HIS A 58 12.56 6.50 2.43
C HIS A 58 11.90 7.82 1.97
N ALA A 59 12.41 8.45 0.91
CA ALA A 59 11.79 9.64 0.32
C ALA A 59 10.44 9.33 -0.37
N ALA A 60 10.30 8.14 -0.97
CA ALA A 60 9.02 7.69 -1.52
C ALA A 60 7.98 7.43 -0.42
N LEU A 61 8.41 6.80 0.69
CA LEU A 61 7.55 6.62 1.87
C LEU A 61 7.17 7.98 2.49
N SER A 62 8.13 8.90 2.65
CA SER A 62 7.90 10.23 3.19
C SER A 62 6.79 10.96 2.44
N ARG A 63 6.91 11.06 1.10
CA ARG A 63 5.88 11.68 0.25
C ARG A 63 4.52 11.00 0.39
N ALA A 64 4.50 9.68 0.49
CA ALA A 64 3.26 8.94 0.63
C ALA A 64 2.54 9.19 1.97
N LEU A 65 3.31 9.37 3.06
CA LEU A 65 2.81 9.78 4.38
C LEU A 65 2.32 11.23 4.39
N SER A 66 3.05 12.15 3.74
CA SER A 66 2.65 13.57 3.63
C SER A 66 1.35 13.75 2.83
N GLY A 67 1.16 12.97 1.77
CA GLY A 67 -0.03 13.01 0.92
C GLY A 67 -1.27 12.31 1.50
N SER A 68 -1.27 12.01 2.81
CA SER A 68 -2.42 11.47 3.55
C SER A 68 -3.09 12.50 4.47
N VAL A 69 -2.64 13.75 4.45
CA VAL A 69 -3.31 14.89 5.10
C VAL A 69 -4.04 15.70 4.02
N SER A 70 -5.33 15.41 3.83
CA SER A 70 -6.34 16.32 3.27
C SER A 70 -7.68 15.95 3.89
#